data_AF-A0A662Q711-F1
#
_entry.id   AF-A0A662Q711-F1
#
_cell.length_a   1.000
_cell.length_b   1.000
_cell.length_c   1.000
_cell.angle_alpha   90.00
_cell.angle_beta   90.00
_cell.angle_gamma   90.00
#
_symmetry.space_group_name_H-M   'P 1'
#
loop_
_entity.id
_entity.type
_entity.pdbx_description
1 polymer ?
#
loop_
_entity_poly.entity_id
_entity_poly.type
_entity_poly.pdbx_seq_one_letter_code
_entity_poly.pdbx_strand_id
1 'polypeptide(L)'
;MNLQSKRAVKNFFTLLFSGKLSKAEETLKRIKKRLDQEDEGYYKALYGIYYAYISDDRDSYLFQLWRKYLDGEDKSTLKRSFTELLKASYDPPKGFIQAWLDLIDMLDSLPTPHKLEKKSG
;
A
#
# COMPACT_ATOMS: atom_id res chain seq x y z
N MET A 1 -9.01 -12.68 -4.52
CA MET A 1 -8.44 -11.90 -5.64
C MET A 1 -7.68 -12.79 -6.62
N ASN A 2 -7.97 -12.69 -7.93
CA ASN A 2 -7.32 -13.49 -8.97
C ASN A 2 -5.85 -13.04 -9.24
N LEU A 3 -5.07 -13.86 -9.96
CA LEU A 3 -3.65 -13.60 -10.24
C LEU A 3 -3.42 -12.31 -11.08
N GLN A 4 -4.34 -11.97 -11.97
CA GLN A 4 -4.23 -10.77 -12.81
C GLN A 4 -4.38 -9.50 -11.98
N SER A 5 -5.29 -9.49 -11.01
CA SER A 5 -5.47 -8.39 -10.06
C SER A 5 -4.25 -8.25 -9.14
N LYS A 6 -3.64 -9.35 -8.67
CA LYS A 6 -2.37 -9.30 -7.90
C LYS A 6 -1.24 -8.63 -8.68
N ARG A 7 -1.09 -8.97 -9.98
CA ARG A 7 -0.08 -8.33 -10.85
C ARG A 7 -0.37 -6.84 -11.07
N ALA A 8 -1.63 -6.46 -11.24
CA ALA A 8 -2.01 -5.06 -11.40
C ALA A 8 -1.72 -4.24 -10.13
N VAL A 9 -2.00 -4.79 -8.95
CA VAL A 9 -1.70 -4.16 -7.65
C VAL A 9 -0.20 -3.99 -7.44
N LYS A 10 0.59 -5.04 -7.71
CA LYS A 10 2.06 -4.92 -7.64
C LYS A 10 2.61 -3.86 -8.60
N ASN A 11 2.09 -3.81 -9.83
CA ASN A 11 2.47 -2.79 -10.80
C ASN A 11 2.07 -1.38 -10.32
N PHE A 12 0.89 -1.22 -9.72
CA PHE A 12 0.46 0.04 -9.11
C PHE A 12 1.47 0.50 -8.03
N PHE A 13 1.81 -0.35 -7.06
CA PHE A 13 2.79 0.00 -6.02
C PHE A 13 4.18 0.29 -6.59
N THR A 14 4.63 -0.50 -7.58
CA THR A 14 5.92 -0.28 -8.25
C THR A 14 5.97 1.11 -8.88
N LEU A 15 4.94 1.49 -9.62
CA LEU A 15 4.84 2.81 -10.25
C LEU A 15 4.75 3.93 -9.22
N LEU A 16 3.97 3.73 -8.16
CA LEU A 16 3.78 4.70 -7.08
C LEU A 16 5.11 5.02 -6.40
N PHE A 17 5.80 3.99 -5.90
CA PHE A 17 7.04 4.16 -5.14
C PHE A 17 8.20 4.61 -6.04
N SER A 18 8.22 4.24 -7.33
CA SER A 18 9.15 4.79 -8.33
C SER A 18 8.87 6.25 -8.73
N GLY A 19 7.80 6.88 -8.23
CA GLY A 19 7.44 8.27 -8.55
C GLY A 19 6.77 8.48 -9.91
N LYS A 20 6.34 7.41 -10.58
CA LYS A 20 5.57 7.46 -11.83
C LYS A 20 4.08 7.69 -11.53
N LEU A 21 3.75 8.78 -10.84
CA LEU A 21 2.44 9.03 -10.21
C LEU A 21 1.27 8.96 -11.20
N SER A 22 1.37 9.59 -12.38
CA SER A 22 0.31 9.54 -13.40
C SER A 22 0.03 8.11 -13.86
N LYS A 23 1.08 7.29 -14.06
CA LYS A 23 0.92 5.87 -14.45
C LYS A 23 0.36 5.03 -13.30
N ALA A 24 0.72 5.35 -12.06
CA ALA A 24 0.15 4.71 -10.87
C ALA A 24 -1.35 5.00 -10.77
N GLU A 25 -1.76 6.26 -10.97
CA GLU A 25 -3.18 6.67 -10.98
C GLU A 25 -3.98 5.97 -12.09
N GLU A 26 -3.44 5.90 -13.30
CA GLU A 26 -4.07 5.16 -14.40
C GLU A 26 -4.25 3.67 -14.06
N THR A 27 -3.23 3.06 -13.47
CA THR A 27 -3.28 1.65 -13.05
C THR A 27 -4.34 1.46 -11.96
N LEU A 28 -4.43 2.37 -11.00
CA LEU A 28 -5.44 2.37 -9.95
C LEU A 28 -6.87 2.49 -10.53
N LYS A 29 -7.08 3.38 -11.51
CA LYS A 29 -8.36 3.51 -12.23
C LYS A 29 -8.74 2.21 -12.97
N ARG A 30 -7.76 1.51 -13.56
CA ARG A 30 -7.99 0.21 -14.22
C ARG A 30 -8.33 -0.88 -13.21
N ILE A 31 -7.69 -0.88 -12.04
CA ILE A 31 -8.04 -1.79 -10.93
C ILE A 31 -9.48 -1.55 -10.50
N LYS A 32 -9.90 -0.29 -10.29
CA LYS A 32 -11.28 0.06 -9.93
C LYS A 32 -12.32 -0.54 -10.87
N LYS A 33 -12.06 -0.48 -12.18
CA LYS A 33 -12.99 -0.99 -13.22
C LYS A 33 -13.11 -2.52 -13.23
N ARG A 34 -12.19 -3.24 -12.58
CA ARG A 34 -12.12 -4.71 -12.58
C ARG A 34 -12.50 -5.34 -11.24
N LEU A 35 -12.59 -4.54 -10.18
CA LEU A 35 -12.99 -5.01 -8.86
C LEU A 35 -14.52 -5.03 -8.77
N ASP A 36 -15.04 -6.12 -8.21
CA ASP A 36 -16.46 -6.25 -7.93
C ASP A 36 -16.86 -5.35 -6.73
N GLN A 37 -18.15 -5.14 -6.52
CA GLN A 37 -18.63 -4.32 -5.39
C GLN A 37 -18.16 -4.85 -4.03
N GLU A 38 -17.99 -6.17 -3.88
CA GLU A 38 -17.49 -6.80 -2.66
C GLU A 38 -16.02 -6.43 -2.35
N ASP A 39 -15.26 -5.98 -3.36
CA ASP A 39 -13.86 -5.57 -3.25
C ASP A 39 -13.70 -4.04 -3.03
N GLU A 40 -14.79 -3.30 -2.78
CA GLU A 40 -14.74 -1.84 -2.62
C GLU A 40 -13.80 -1.42 -1.48
N GLY A 41 -13.78 -2.17 -0.37
CA GLY A 41 -12.86 -1.93 0.75
C GLY A 41 -11.38 -2.04 0.35
N TYR A 42 -11.05 -2.98 -0.53
CA TYR A 42 -9.70 -3.15 -1.06
C TYR A 42 -9.31 -1.95 -1.91
N TYR A 43 -10.19 -1.52 -2.82
CA TYR A 43 -9.96 -0.33 -3.63
C TYR A 43 -9.78 0.93 -2.77
N LYS A 44 -10.62 1.13 -1.74
CA LYS A 44 -10.53 2.26 -0.82
C LYS A 44 -9.17 2.31 -0.11
N ALA A 45 -8.64 1.16 0.32
CA ALA A 45 -7.29 1.08 0.89
C ALA A 45 -6.20 1.48 -0.11
N LEU A 46 -6.23 0.96 -1.34
CA LEU A 46 -5.27 1.34 -2.38
C LEU A 46 -5.32 2.85 -2.70
N TYR A 47 -6.52 3.40 -2.77
CA TYR A 47 -6.72 4.83 -2.99
C TYR A 47 -6.22 5.68 -1.83
N GLY A 48 -6.44 5.24 -0.58
CA GLY A 48 -5.88 5.89 0.60
C GLY A 48 -4.35 5.88 0.61
N ILE A 49 -3.73 4.76 0.24
CA ILE A 49 -2.27 4.66 0.08
C ILE A 49 -1.77 5.61 -1.00
N TYR A 50 -2.43 5.65 -2.16
CA TYR A 50 -2.11 6.60 -3.22
C TYR A 50 -2.19 8.05 -2.72
N TYR A 51 -3.29 8.41 -2.07
CA TYR A 51 -3.55 9.75 -1.57
C TYR A 51 -2.48 10.19 -0.56
N ALA A 52 -2.23 9.38 0.48
CA ALA A 52 -1.20 9.65 1.48
C ALA A 52 0.19 9.82 0.85
N TYR A 53 0.48 9.02 -0.17
CA TYR A 53 1.75 9.13 -0.88
C TYR A 53 1.84 10.42 -1.69
N ILE A 54 0.82 10.81 -2.46
CA ILE A 54 0.88 12.03 -3.29
C ILE A 54 0.82 13.31 -2.45
N SER A 55 0.11 13.31 -1.32
CA SER A 55 0.02 14.45 -0.41
C SER A 55 1.28 14.68 0.42
N ASP A 56 2.26 13.77 0.32
CA ASP A 56 3.47 13.77 1.16
C ASP A 56 3.15 13.72 2.66
N ASP A 57 2.10 12.99 3.03
CA ASP A 57 1.73 12.81 4.43
C ASP A 57 2.75 11.89 5.12
N ARG A 58 3.86 12.48 5.58
CA ARG A 58 4.99 11.81 6.23
C ARG A 58 4.62 11.15 7.55
N ASP A 59 3.53 11.57 8.15
CA ASP A 59 3.00 11.06 9.42
C ASP A 59 2.01 9.91 9.19
N SER A 60 1.53 9.71 7.96
CA SER A 60 0.68 8.57 7.63
C SER A 60 1.33 7.21 7.94
N TYR A 61 0.46 6.23 8.21
CA TYR A 61 0.86 4.85 8.45
C TYR A 61 1.73 4.27 7.30
N LEU A 62 1.50 4.68 6.05
CA LEU A 62 2.28 4.24 4.89
C LEU A 62 3.78 4.55 5.04
N PHE A 63 4.11 5.78 5.44
CA PHE A 63 5.51 6.19 5.60
C PHE A 63 6.13 5.58 6.86
N GLN A 64 5.35 5.43 7.94
CA GLN A 64 5.80 4.72 9.14
C GLN A 64 6.12 3.25 8.84
N LEU A 65 5.25 2.58 8.07
CA LEU A 65 5.43 1.20 7.62
C LEU A 65 6.75 1.04 6.84
N TRP A 66 7.00 1.91 5.87
CA TRP A 66 8.23 1.87 5.09
C TRP A 66 9.48 2.15 5.93
N ARG A 67 9.44 3.12 6.85
CA ARG A 67 10.58 3.39 7.76
C ARG A 67 10.91 2.18 8.60
N LYS A 68 9.91 1.59 9.28
CA LYS A 68 10.07 0.38 10.08
C LYS A 68 10.66 -0.79 9.29
N TYR A 69 10.16 -1.02 8.08
CA TYR A 69 10.68 -2.06 7.20
C TYR A 69 12.15 -1.81 6.80
N LEU A 70 12.51 -0.56 6.46
CA LEU A 70 13.88 -0.18 6.13
C LEU A 70 14.82 -0.21 7.33
N ASP A 71 14.30 0.01 8.55
CA ASP A 71 15.02 -0.12 9.82
C ASP A 71 15.21 -1.58 10.26
N GLY A 72 14.70 -2.55 9.47
CA GLY A 72 14.92 -3.99 9.67
C GLY A 72 13.79 -4.73 10.39
N GLU A 73 12.63 -4.09 10.61
CA GLU A 73 11.45 -4.77 11.16
C GLU A 73 10.91 -5.80 10.15
N ASP A 74 10.73 -7.05 10.59
CA ASP A 74 10.30 -8.12 9.70
C ASP A 74 8.81 -8.02 9.33
N LYS A 75 8.44 -8.58 8.17
CA LYS A 75 7.06 -8.53 7.66
C LYS A 75 6.04 -9.15 8.60
N SER A 76 6.39 -10.17 9.40
CA SER A 76 5.44 -10.80 10.33
C SER A 76 5.10 -9.87 11.49
N THR A 77 6.09 -9.14 12.01
CA THR A 77 5.92 -8.10 13.02
C THR A 77 5.08 -6.94 12.47
N LEU A 78 5.39 -6.47 11.25
CA LEU A 78 4.61 -5.40 10.60
C LEU A 78 3.13 -5.76 10.41
N LYS A 79 2.85 -6.99 9.94
CA LYS A 79 1.47 -7.49 9.81
C LYS A 79 0.77 -7.55 11.16
N ARG A 80 1.45 -8.06 12.19
CA ARG A 80 0.90 -8.16 13.53
C ARG A 80 0.54 -6.77 14.06
N SER A 81 1.47 -5.82 14.05
CA SER A 81 1.25 -4.45 14.50
C SER A 81 0.11 -3.77 13.72
N PHE A 82 0.01 -3.99 12.41
CA PHE A 82 -1.11 -3.49 11.61
C PHE A 82 -2.46 -4.04 12.11
N THR A 83 -2.55 -5.35 12.30
CA THR A 83 -3.80 -5.99 12.76
C THR A 83 -4.18 -5.60 14.18
N GLU A 84 -3.20 -5.42 15.07
CA GLU A 84 -3.41 -4.95 16.45
C GLU A 84 -3.91 -3.49 16.47
N LEU A 85 -3.32 -2.63 15.65
CA LEU A 85 -3.75 -1.23 15.49
C LEU A 85 -5.22 -1.15 15.06
N LEU A 86 -5.62 -1.96 14.08
CA LEU A 86 -6.99 -1.98 13.59
C LEU A 86 -7.96 -2.49 14.66
N LYS A 87 -7.64 -3.60 15.34
CA LYS A 87 -8.48 -4.15 16.43
C LYS A 87 -8.75 -3.13 17.54
N ALA A 88 -7.81 -2.22 17.80
CA ALA A 88 -7.95 -1.19 18.81
C ALA A 88 -8.82 0.01 18.38
N SER A 89 -9.06 0.19 17.06
CA SER A 89 -9.62 1.43 16.51
C SER A 89 -10.94 1.27 15.76
N TYR A 90 -11.18 0.15 15.07
CA TYR A 90 -12.42 -0.08 14.29
C TYR A 90 -12.52 -1.54 13.76
N ASP A 91 -13.68 -1.97 13.23
CA ASP A 91 -13.84 -3.21 12.45
C ASP A 91 -13.88 -2.90 10.94
N PRO A 92 -12.72 -2.65 10.28
CA PRO A 92 -12.69 -2.27 8.88
C PRO A 92 -13.10 -3.43 7.96
N PRO A 93 -13.60 -3.12 6.75
CA PRO A 93 -13.93 -4.15 5.75
C PRO A 93 -12.75 -5.09 5.50
N LYS A 94 -13.01 -6.40 5.39
CA LYS A 94 -11.96 -7.41 5.16
C LYS A 94 -11.05 -7.08 3.97
N GLY A 95 -11.62 -6.56 2.89
CA GLY A 95 -10.86 -6.13 1.71
C GLY A 95 -9.88 -4.99 2.01
N PHE A 96 -10.23 -4.07 2.90
CA PHE A 96 -9.34 -2.98 3.33
C PHE A 96 -8.11 -3.53 4.05
N ILE A 97 -8.32 -4.45 5.00
CA ILE A 97 -7.24 -5.13 5.72
C ILE A 97 -6.34 -5.89 4.74
N GLN A 98 -6.95 -6.66 3.82
CA GLN A 98 -6.21 -7.48 2.87
C GLN A 98 -5.30 -6.65 1.96
N ALA A 99 -5.71 -5.46 1.53
CA ALA A 99 -4.87 -4.59 0.70
C ALA A 99 -3.57 -4.16 1.39
N TRP A 100 -3.63 -3.89 2.70
CA TRP A 100 -2.45 -3.57 3.50
C TRP A 100 -1.57 -4.78 3.76
N LEU A 101 -2.17 -5.95 4.04
CA LEU A 101 -1.40 -7.20 4.18
C LEU A 101 -0.69 -7.56 2.87
N ASP A 102 -1.36 -7.39 1.73
CA ASP A 102 -0.79 -7.60 0.40
C ASP A 102 0.37 -6.63 0.14
N LEU A 103 0.25 -5.34 0.53
CA LEU A 103 1.35 -4.38 0.45
C LEU A 103 2.55 -4.88 1.27
N ILE A 104 2.34 -5.25 2.53
CA ILE A 104 3.41 -5.71 3.43
C ILE A 104 4.10 -6.93 2.82
N ASP A 105 3.34 -7.89 2.28
CA ASP A 105 3.90 -9.08 1.64
C ASP A 105 4.78 -8.77 0.43
N MET A 106 4.44 -7.70 -0.31
CA MET A 106 5.14 -7.30 -1.52
C MET A 106 6.39 -6.45 -1.28
N LEU A 107 6.63 -5.94 -0.06
CA LEU A 107 7.69 -4.96 0.25
C LEU A 107 9.07 -5.34 -0.33
N ASP A 108 9.53 -6.58 -0.15
CA ASP A 108 10.83 -7.07 -0.65
C ASP A 108 10.99 -7.00 -2.18
N SER A 109 9.87 -6.85 -2.89
CA SER A 109 9.82 -6.88 -4.35
C SER A 109 9.40 -5.55 -4.97
N LEU A 110 9.25 -4.52 -4.15
CA LEU A 110 8.88 -3.17 -4.53
C LEU A 110 10.11 -2.25 -4.44
N PRO A 111 10.18 -1.20 -5.27
CA PRO A 111 11.23 -0.20 -5.12
C PRO A 111 11.04 0.56 -3.81
N THR A 112 12.14 0.96 -3.17
CA THR A 112 12.11 1.90 -2.06
C THR A 112 11.37 3.17 -2.50
N PRO A 113 10.50 3.75 -1.66
CA PRO A 113 9.79 4.95 -2.05
C PRO A 113 10.75 6.09 -2.36
N HIS A 114 10.68 6.65 -3.56
CA HIS A 114 11.54 7.76 -4.00
C HIS A 114 11.44 8.98 -3.06
N LYS A 115 10.33 9.11 -2.32
CA LYS A 115 10.12 10.16 -1.33
C LYS A 115 10.95 9.95 -0.07
N LEU A 116 11.38 8.72 0.24
CA LEU A 116 12.23 8.35 1.37
C LEU A 116 13.72 8.28 1.00
N GLU A 117 14.06 8.08 -0.28
CA GLU A 117 15.45 8.01 -0.75
C GLU A 117 16.23 9.34 -0.59
N LYS A 118 15.54 10.47 -0.43
CA LYS A 118 16.18 11.79 -0.25
C LYS A 118 16.57 12.07 1.20
N LYS A 119 17.64 11.41 1.68
CA LYS A 119 18.59 11.95 2.68
C LYS A 119 20.00 11.44 2.38
N SER A 120 20.58 11.95 1.30
CA SER A 120 22.03 11.93 1.06
C SER A 120 22.35 13.21 0.29
N GLY A 121 22.45 14.29 1.05
CA GLY A 121 22.84 15.62 0.60
C GLY A 121 23.52 16.31 1.77
#